data_AF-A0A2T2SAP3-F1
#
_entry.id   AF-A0A2T2SAP3-F1
#
_cell.length_a   1.000
_cell.length_b   1.000
_cell.length_c   1.000
_cell.angle_alpha   90.00
_cell.angle_beta   90.00
_cell.angle_gamma   90.00
#
_symmetry.space_group_name_H-M   'P 1'
#
loop_
_entity.id
_entity.type
_entity.pdbx_description
1 polymer ?
#
loop_
_entity_poly.entity_id
_entity_poly.type
_entity_poly.pdbx_seq_one_letter_code
_entity_poly.pdbx_strand_id
1 'polypeptide(L)'
;MELDLGGWFALLIQWLKANLGAFFDGVTTVIGTTTSALEDVLLFLPGWAMVLVFTALAWWVATRGVALFTFFGMGLLTDLQFTLFGTEFVIGMGYWDITMQTLSLIVTASLFSLLVGIPVGIWAAKSDAVDKTVRPILDFMQTMPPFVYLIPAVVLFGL
;
A
#
# COMPACT_ATOMS: atom_id res chain seq x y z
N MET A 1 -4.66 -30.88 30.17
CA MET A 1 -5.17 -30.66 28.80
C MET A 1 -4.50 -29.41 28.28
N GLU A 2 -3.50 -29.57 27.43
CA GLU A 2 -2.95 -28.45 26.69
C GLU A 2 -3.94 -28.13 25.58
N LEU A 3 -4.43 -26.89 25.53
CA LEU A 3 -5.29 -26.44 24.45
C LEU A 3 -4.39 -26.16 23.24
N ASP A 4 -4.47 -27.01 22.21
CA ASP A 4 -3.71 -26.84 20.95
C ASP A 4 -4.36 -25.76 20.06
N LEU A 5 -4.26 -24.51 20.49
CA LEU A 5 -4.80 -23.36 19.78
C LEU A 5 -4.20 -23.23 18.36
N GLY A 6 -2.96 -23.66 18.16
CA GLY A 6 -2.28 -23.65 16.87
C GLY A 6 -2.91 -24.62 15.89
N GLY A 7 -3.17 -25.87 16.29
CA GLY A 7 -3.84 -26.87 15.47
C GLY A 7 -5.26 -26.45 15.07
N TRP A 8 -6.03 -25.90 16.02
CA TRP A 8 -7.38 -25.37 15.72
C TRP A 8 -7.34 -24.22 14.70
N PHE A 9 -6.39 -23.30 14.83
CA PHE A 9 -6.24 -22.19 13.89
C PHE A 9 -5.80 -22.67 12.51
N ALA A 10 -4.88 -23.63 12.44
CA ALA A 10 -4.43 -24.22 11.17
C ALA A 10 -5.59 -24.90 10.42
N LEU A 11 -6.44 -25.64 11.12
CA LEU A 11 -7.65 -26.26 10.53
C LEU A 11 -8.63 -25.20 10.01
N LEU A 12 -8.83 -24.11 10.75
CA LEU A 12 -9.67 -23.00 10.32
C LEU A 12 -9.16 -22.36 9.02
N ILE A 13 -7.86 -22.06 8.94
CA ILE A 13 -7.25 -21.47 7.73
C ILE A 13 -7.36 -22.42 6.54
N GLN A 14 -7.13 -23.72 6.73
CA GLN A 14 -7.29 -24.72 5.66
C GLN A 14 -8.75 -24.79 5.19
N TRP A 15 -9.71 -24.78 6.11
CA TRP A 15 -11.12 -24.77 5.77
C TRP A 15 -11.51 -23.50 5.00
N LEU A 16 -11.04 -22.33 5.43
CA LEU A 16 -11.25 -21.06 4.73
C LEU A 16 -10.69 -21.10 3.31
N LYS A 17 -9.45 -21.60 3.13
CA LYS A 17 -8.83 -21.72 1.80
C LYS A 17 -9.58 -22.68 0.89
N ALA A 18 -10.06 -23.81 1.43
CA ALA A 18 -10.78 -24.82 0.66
C ALA A 18 -12.19 -24.36 0.22
N ASN A 19 -12.86 -23.52 1.01
CA ASN A 19 -14.25 -23.12 0.74
C ASN A 19 -14.38 -21.70 0.17
N LEU A 20 -13.47 -20.79 0.52
CA LEU A 20 -13.51 -19.38 0.14
C LEU A 20 -12.32 -18.97 -0.75
N GLY A 21 -11.55 -19.93 -1.30
CA GLY A 21 -10.39 -19.63 -2.16
C GLY A 21 -10.71 -18.64 -3.29
N ALA A 22 -11.81 -18.87 -4.02
CA ALA A 22 -12.24 -17.96 -5.10
C ALA A 22 -12.54 -16.53 -4.63
N PHE A 23 -13.02 -16.36 -3.38
CA PHE A 23 -13.21 -15.04 -2.80
C PHE A 23 -11.88 -14.35 -2.52
N PHE A 24 -10.93 -15.06 -1.88
CA PHE A 24 -9.60 -14.53 -1.61
C PHE A 24 -8.83 -14.20 -2.90
N ASP A 25 -8.87 -15.09 -3.90
CA ASP A 25 -8.27 -14.86 -5.22
C ASP A 25 -8.88 -13.63 -5.91
N GLY A 26 -10.20 -13.45 -5.79
CA GLY A 26 -10.89 -12.27 -6.29
C GLY A 26 -10.41 -10.98 -5.62
N VAL A 27 -10.25 -10.99 -4.29
CA VAL A 27 -9.72 -9.84 -3.54
C VAL A 27 -8.27 -9.54 -3.93
N THR A 28 -7.41 -10.55 -4.01
CA THR A 28 -6.01 -10.41 -4.46
C THR A 28 -5.95 -9.82 -5.87
N THR A 29 -6.80 -10.31 -6.77
CA THR A 29 -6.87 -9.79 -8.14
C THR A 29 -7.28 -8.32 -8.16
N VAL A 30 -8.31 -7.92 -7.40
CA VAL A 30 -8.75 -6.52 -7.35
C VAL A 30 -7.68 -5.60 -6.77
N ILE A 31 -7.04 -5.99 -5.67
CA ILE A 31 -5.96 -5.19 -5.05
C ILE A 31 -4.75 -5.12 -5.97
N GLY A 32 -4.33 -6.25 -6.53
CA GLY A 32 -3.18 -6.35 -7.44
C GLY A 32 -3.38 -5.51 -8.69
N THR A 33 -4.51 -5.68 -9.38
CA THR A 33 -4.84 -4.90 -10.59
C THR A 33 -4.93 -3.40 -10.30
N THR A 34 -5.51 -2.99 -9.16
CA THR A 34 -5.57 -1.58 -8.78
C THR A 34 -4.17 -1.00 -8.51
N THR A 35 -3.34 -1.76 -7.79
CA THR A 35 -1.96 -1.34 -7.47
C THR A 35 -1.11 -1.23 -8.72
N SER A 36 -1.13 -2.26 -9.58
CA SER A 36 -0.37 -2.27 -10.84
C SER A 36 -0.86 -1.19 -11.80
N ALA A 37 -2.17 -0.94 -11.90
CA ALA A 37 -2.68 0.16 -12.73
C ALA A 37 -2.19 1.53 -12.24
N LEU A 38 -2.09 1.74 -10.93
CA LEU A 38 -1.51 2.97 -10.37
C LEU A 38 -0.01 3.05 -10.62
N GLU A 39 0.72 1.94 -10.48
CA GLU A 39 2.14 1.86 -10.79
C GLU A 39 2.41 2.20 -12.26
N ASP A 40 1.66 1.60 -13.18
CA ASP A 40 1.75 1.86 -14.61
C ASP A 40 1.50 3.34 -14.93
N VAL A 41 0.54 3.97 -14.25
CA VAL A 41 0.27 5.40 -14.41
C VAL A 41 1.43 6.25 -13.89
N LEU A 42 2.02 5.88 -12.75
CA LEU A 42 3.16 6.60 -12.16
C LEU A 42 4.46 6.43 -12.97
N LEU A 43 4.64 5.28 -13.62
CA LEU A 43 5.78 4.94 -14.46
C LEU A 43 5.55 5.22 -15.95
N PHE A 44 4.36 5.69 -16.33
CA PHE A 44 4.01 6.00 -17.72
C PHE A 44 4.98 7.00 -18.36
N LEU A 45 5.44 7.98 -17.57
CA LEU A 45 6.46 8.93 -17.99
C LEU A 45 7.84 8.53 -17.47
N PRO A 46 8.92 8.84 -18.21
CA PRO A 46 10.27 8.74 -17.67
C PRO A 46 10.40 9.49 -16.34
N GLY A 47 11.17 8.96 -15.38
CA GLY A 47 11.23 9.49 -14.01
C GLY A 47 11.49 10.99 -13.93
N TRP A 48 12.39 11.53 -14.77
CA TRP A 48 12.65 12.98 -14.81
C TRP A 48 11.42 13.82 -15.22
N ALA A 49 10.60 13.31 -16.15
CA ALA A 49 9.39 13.99 -16.60
C ALA A 49 8.31 13.92 -15.53
N MET A 50 8.19 12.78 -14.85
CA MET A 50 7.24 12.60 -13.75
C MET A 50 7.62 13.46 -12.53
N VAL A 51 8.91 13.66 -12.24
CA VAL A 51 9.38 14.63 -11.23
C VAL A 51 8.88 16.03 -11.55
N LEU A 52 8.93 16.47 -12.82
CA LEU A 52 8.39 17.77 -13.22
C LEU A 52 6.88 17.85 -13.02
N VAL A 53 6.15 16.78 -13.31
CA VAL A 53 4.69 16.69 -13.06
C VAL A 53 4.40 16.85 -11.56
N PHE A 54 5.06 16.06 -10.69
CA PHE A 54 4.89 16.17 -9.24
C PHE A 54 5.30 17.55 -8.71
N THR A 55 6.36 18.14 -9.24
CA THR A 55 6.81 19.49 -8.87
C THR A 55 5.79 20.54 -9.25
N ALA A 56 5.21 20.45 -10.46
CA ALA A 56 4.16 21.36 -10.92
C ALA A 56 2.89 21.23 -10.08
N LEU A 57 2.49 20.00 -9.73
CA LEU A 57 1.38 19.74 -8.81
C LEU A 57 1.64 20.32 -7.41
N ALA A 58 2.83 20.10 -6.86
CA ALA A 58 3.24 20.65 -5.57
C ALA A 58 3.26 22.19 -5.58
N TRP A 59 3.69 22.80 -6.69
CA TRP A 59 3.65 24.24 -6.86
C TRP A 59 2.22 24.79 -6.91
N TRP A 60 1.29 24.05 -7.52
CA TRP A 60 -0.10 24.47 -7.65
C TRP A 60 -0.90 24.31 -6.36
N VAL A 61 -0.70 23.20 -5.63
CA VAL A 61 -1.50 22.84 -4.45
C VAL A 61 -0.88 23.30 -3.14
N ALA A 62 0.46 23.42 -3.09
CA ALA A 62 1.20 23.73 -1.87
C ALA A 62 2.01 25.02 -2.01
N THR A 63 3.15 25.13 -1.29
CA THR A 63 4.01 26.31 -1.31
C THR A 63 5.23 26.10 -2.21
N ARG A 64 5.87 27.21 -2.62
CA ARG A 64 7.11 27.17 -3.41
C ARG A 64 8.22 26.35 -2.75
N GLY A 65 8.28 26.35 -1.42
CA GLY A 65 9.24 25.55 -0.66
C GLY A 65 9.00 24.04 -0.82
N VAL A 66 7.74 23.61 -0.80
CA VAL A 66 7.37 22.20 -1.02
C VAL A 66 7.69 21.80 -2.46
N ALA A 67 7.40 22.64 -3.44
CA ALA A 67 7.71 22.35 -4.84
C ALA A 67 9.23 22.16 -5.07
N LEU A 68 10.07 23.03 -4.49
CA LEU A 68 11.52 22.87 -4.56
C LEU A 68 11.98 21.59 -3.86
N PHE A 69 11.43 21.29 -2.68
CA PHE A 69 11.73 20.05 -1.96
C PHE A 69 11.34 18.82 -2.79
N THR A 70 10.18 18.82 -3.44
CA THR A 70 9.73 17.74 -4.32
C THR A 70 10.68 17.57 -5.51
N PHE A 71 11.08 18.67 -6.16
CA PHE A 71 11.98 18.62 -7.31
C PHE A 71 13.34 17.99 -6.96
N PHE A 72 13.99 18.46 -5.89
CA PHE A 72 15.28 17.94 -5.47
C PHE A 72 15.17 16.54 -4.84
N GLY A 73 14.18 16.33 -3.97
CA GLY A 73 13.98 15.08 -3.26
C GLY A 73 13.63 13.93 -4.19
N MET A 74 12.63 14.11 -5.06
CA MET A 74 12.25 13.08 -6.04
C MET A 74 13.27 12.98 -7.17
N GLY A 75 13.91 14.09 -7.56
CA GLY A 75 15.00 14.08 -8.53
C GLY A 75 16.16 13.17 -8.12
N LEU A 76 16.50 13.12 -6.82
CA LEU A 76 17.55 12.26 -6.28
C LEU A 76 17.20 10.75 -6.38
N LEU A 77 15.91 10.41 -6.45
CA LEU A 77 15.47 9.01 -6.57
C LEU A 77 15.58 8.47 -8.00
N THR A 78 15.62 9.35 -9.00
CA THR A 78 15.75 8.96 -10.42
C THR A 78 17.13 8.37 -10.71
N ASP A 79 17.26 7.59 -11.78
CA ASP A 79 18.56 7.06 -12.27
C ASP A 79 19.37 8.14 -13.00
N LEU A 80 19.63 9.27 -12.35
CA LEU A 80 20.37 10.36 -12.97
C LEU A 80 21.85 9.99 -13.08
N GLN A 81 22.21 9.50 -14.26
CA GLN A 81 23.56 9.16 -14.67
C GLN A 81 24.00 10.14 -15.75
N PHE A 82 25.23 10.60 -15.67
CA PHE A 82 25.82 11.36 -16.76
C PHE A 82 27.33 11.16 -16.83
N THR A 83 27.89 11.31 -18.03
CA THR A 83 29.32 11.10 -18.29
C THR A 83 30.01 12.43 -18.55
N LEU A 84 31.07 12.75 -17.78
CA LEU A 84 31.99 13.87 -18.06
C LEU A 84 33.41 13.35 -18.14
N PHE A 85 34.17 13.80 -19.15
CA PHE A 85 35.59 13.46 -19.33
C PHE A 85 35.91 11.95 -19.34
N GLY A 86 34.97 11.12 -19.81
CA GLY A 86 35.14 9.66 -19.87
C GLY A 86 34.86 8.91 -18.56
N THR A 87 34.43 9.61 -17.51
CA THR A 87 34.02 9.02 -16.23
C THR A 87 32.50 9.10 -16.07
N GLU A 88 31.88 7.99 -15.68
CA GLU A 88 30.45 7.91 -15.35
C GLU A 88 30.20 8.42 -13.92
N PHE A 89 29.30 9.40 -13.79
CA PHE A 89 28.84 9.91 -12.51
C PHE A 89 27.38 9.50 -12.30
N VAL A 90 27.14 8.78 -11.20
CA VAL A 90 25.79 8.41 -10.74
C VAL A 90 25.46 9.31 -9.55
N ILE A 91 24.50 10.21 -9.73
CA ILE A 91 24.06 11.15 -8.66
C ILE A 91 22.73 10.66 -8.08
N GLY A 92 21.91 10.02 -8.90
CA GLY A 92 20.65 9.43 -8.50
C GLY A 92 20.80 8.08 -7.80
N MET A 93 19.89 7.78 -6.87
CA MET A 93 19.92 6.52 -6.11
C MET A 93 19.38 5.31 -6.88
N GLY A 94 18.67 5.55 -7.98
CA GLY A 94 18.05 4.49 -8.78
C GLY A 94 16.96 3.71 -8.05
N TYR A 95 16.21 4.41 -7.19
CA TYR A 95 15.09 3.83 -6.44
C TYR A 95 13.74 4.31 -6.97
N TRP A 96 13.69 4.81 -8.21
CA TRP A 96 12.47 5.36 -8.79
C TRP A 96 11.36 4.32 -8.83
N ASP A 97 11.59 3.17 -9.48
CA ASP A 97 10.58 2.13 -9.64
C ASP A 97 10.08 1.57 -8.31
N ILE A 98 10.99 1.22 -7.40
CA ILE A 98 10.61 0.69 -6.07
C ILE A 98 9.88 1.74 -5.21
N THR A 99 10.17 3.03 -5.40
CA THR A 99 9.44 4.12 -4.75
C THR A 99 8.03 4.25 -5.32
N MET A 100 7.86 4.19 -6.64
CA MET A 100 6.54 4.24 -7.28
C MET A 100 5.69 3.02 -6.94
N GLN A 101 6.30 1.83 -6.82
CA GLN A 101 5.63 0.62 -6.29
C GLN A 101 5.11 0.84 -4.87
N THR A 102 5.97 1.35 -3.98
CA THR A 102 5.59 1.62 -2.59
C THR A 102 4.49 2.68 -2.52
N LEU A 103 4.58 3.73 -3.33
CA LEU A 103 3.56 4.78 -3.40
C LEU A 103 2.22 4.22 -3.90
N SER A 104 2.24 3.39 -4.94
CA SER A 104 1.05 2.73 -5.48
C SER A 104 0.38 1.84 -4.43
N LEU A 105 1.16 1.09 -3.66
CA LEU A 105 0.66 0.26 -2.57
C LEU A 105 0.01 1.11 -1.47
N ILE A 106 0.66 2.20 -1.04
CA ILE A 106 0.14 3.09 0.00
C ILE A 106 -1.16 3.78 -0.46
N VAL A 107 -1.21 4.26 -1.70
CA VAL A 107 -2.40 4.92 -2.27
C VAL A 107 -3.54 3.91 -2.38
N THR A 108 -3.28 2.71 -2.89
CA THR A 108 -4.28 1.64 -3.00
C THR A 108 -4.82 1.24 -1.64
N ALA A 109 -3.94 0.99 -0.66
CA ALA A 109 -4.33 0.64 0.70
C ALA A 109 -5.17 1.76 1.35
N SER A 110 -4.77 3.02 1.16
CA SER A 110 -5.52 4.17 1.67
C SER A 110 -6.89 4.29 1.02
N LEU A 111 -6.98 4.08 -0.29
CA LEU A 111 -8.24 4.10 -1.03
C LEU A 111 -9.22 3.05 -0.48
N PHE A 112 -8.81 1.79 -0.39
CA PHE A 112 -9.67 0.72 0.13
C PHE A 112 -10.00 0.90 1.62
N SER A 113 -9.05 1.38 2.42
CA SER A 113 -9.27 1.72 3.82
C SER A 113 -10.34 2.79 3.98
N LEU A 114 -10.33 3.85 3.16
CA LEU A 114 -11.36 4.89 3.18
C LEU A 114 -12.70 4.40 2.65
N LEU A 115 -12.69 3.61 1.56
CA LEU A 115 -13.90 3.05 0.95
C LEU A 115 -14.69 2.18 1.92
N VAL A 116 -14.01 1.42 2.79
CA VAL A 116 -14.68 0.58 3.80
C VAL A 116 -14.83 1.31 5.14
N GLY A 117 -13.80 2.02 5.57
CA GLY A 117 -13.73 2.68 6.88
C GLY A 117 -14.73 3.82 7.03
N ILE A 118 -14.97 4.63 5.98
CA ILE A 118 -15.94 5.74 6.05
C ILE A 118 -17.38 5.20 6.22
N PRO A 119 -17.89 4.28 5.37
CA PRO A 119 -19.23 3.72 5.58
C PRO A 119 -19.41 3.03 6.92
N VAL A 120 -18.44 2.20 7.34
CA VAL A 120 -18.48 1.50 8.62
C VAL A 120 -18.46 2.49 9.79
N GLY A 121 -17.63 3.53 9.71
CA GLY A 121 -17.57 4.59 10.72
C GLY A 121 -18.87 5.39 10.83
N ILE A 122 -19.49 5.74 9.70
CA ILE A 122 -20.81 6.41 9.68
C ILE A 122 -21.88 5.50 10.28
N TRP A 123 -21.83 4.20 10.01
CA TRP A 123 -22.81 3.25 10.55
C TRP A 123 -22.65 3.06 12.06
N ALA A 124 -21.41 2.92 12.54
CA ALA A 124 -21.10 2.86 13.97
C ALA A 124 -21.58 4.12 14.71
N ALA A 125 -21.39 5.30 14.12
CA ALA A 125 -21.87 6.57 14.70
C ALA A 125 -23.40 6.66 14.82
N LYS A 126 -24.15 5.85 14.07
CA LYS A 126 -25.62 5.81 14.10
C LYS A 126 -26.19 4.66 14.93
N SER A 127 -25.36 3.71 15.38
CA SER A 127 -25.83 2.50 16.08
C SER A 127 -24.86 2.05 17.15
N ASP A 128 -25.30 2.12 18.41
CA ASP A 128 -24.55 1.63 19.57
C ASP A 128 -24.20 0.14 19.46
N ALA A 129 -25.02 -0.66 18.79
CA ALA A 129 -24.76 -2.07 18.58
C ALA A 129 -23.58 -2.29 17.61
N VAL A 130 -23.51 -1.46 16.56
CA VAL A 130 -22.42 -1.53 15.57
C VAL A 130 -21.12 -1.00 16.18
N ASP A 131 -21.15 0.13 16.89
CA ASP A 131 -19.96 0.66 17.58
C ASP A 131 -19.38 -0.36 18.56
N LYS A 132 -20.22 -0.97 19.42
CA LYS A 132 -19.78 -2.01 20.37
C LYS A 132 -19.18 -3.25 19.70
N THR A 133 -19.54 -3.54 18.45
CA THR A 133 -19.02 -4.70 17.71
C THR A 133 -17.75 -4.36 16.94
N VAL A 134 -17.71 -3.21 16.27
CA VAL A 134 -16.60 -2.78 15.43
C VAL A 134 -15.40 -2.33 16.27
N ARG A 135 -15.64 -1.65 17.40
CA ARG A 135 -14.57 -1.09 18.25
C ARG A 135 -13.56 -2.16 18.72
N PRO A 136 -13.96 -3.34 19.24
CA PRO A 136 -13.00 -4.40 19.56
C PRO A 136 -12.21 -4.93 18.36
N ILE A 137 -12.83 -5.00 17.17
CA ILE A 137 -12.15 -5.44 15.94
C ILE A 137 -11.07 -4.42 15.57
N LEU A 138 -11.38 -3.12 15.65
CA LEU A 138 -10.41 -2.06 15.40
C LEU A 138 -9.28 -2.06 16.43
N ASP A 139 -9.61 -2.22 17.72
CA ASP A 139 -8.62 -2.32 18.79
C ASP A 139 -7.66 -3.50 18.53
N PHE A 140 -8.20 -4.65 18.10
CA PHE A 140 -7.41 -5.81 17.72
C PHE A 140 -6.51 -5.54 16.50
N MET A 141 -7.06 -4.95 15.43
CA MET A 141 -6.30 -4.61 14.23
C MET A 141 -5.18 -3.59 14.50
N GLN A 142 -5.36 -2.68 15.47
CA GLN A 142 -4.39 -1.63 15.79
C GLN A 142 -3.30 -2.09 16.76
N THR A 143 -3.56 -3.12 17.58
CA THR A 143 -2.65 -3.54 18.64
C THR A 143 -1.90 -4.85 18.34
N MET A 144 -2.39 -5.66 17.40
CA MET A 144 -1.70 -6.89 17.02
C MET A 144 -0.39 -6.63 16.26
N PRO A 145 0.70 -7.34 16.59
CA PRO A 145 1.94 -7.24 15.83
C PRO A 145 1.76 -7.70 14.38
N PRO A 146 2.38 -7.01 13.39
CA PRO A 146 2.23 -7.32 11.97
C PRO A 146 2.51 -8.79 11.61
N PHE A 147 3.56 -9.37 12.22
CA PHE A 147 3.98 -10.74 11.92
C PHE A 147 2.92 -11.80 12.23
N VAL A 148 2.01 -11.53 13.18
CA VAL A 148 0.99 -12.50 13.59
C VAL A 148 -0.05 -12.70 12.50
N TYR A 149 -0.50 -11.63 11.84
CA TYR A 149 -1.49 -11.73 10.77
C TYR A 149 -0.86 -11.89 9.38
N LEU A 150 0.43 -11.58 9.19
CA LEU A 150 1.12 -11.73 7.90
C LEU A 150 1.14 -13.19 7.44
N ILE A 151 1.46 -14.13 8.34
CA ILE A 151 1.53 -15.57 8.01
C ILE A 151 0.20 -16.08 7.41
N PRO A 152 -0.97 -15.95 8.09
CA PRO A 152 -2.22 -16.40 7.52
C PRO A 152 -2.62 -15.58 6.28
N ALA A 153 -2.27 -14.29 6.20
CA ALA A 153 -2.55 -13.49 5.02
C ALA A 153 -1.84 -14.03 3.77
N VAL A 154 -0.54 -14.35 3.86
CA VAL A 154 0.21 -14.95 2.74
C VAL A 154 -0.42 -16.27 2.30
N VAL A 155 -0.83 -17.12 3.24
CA VAL A 155 -1.45 -18.42 2.93
C VAL A 155 -2.81 -18.29 2.23
N LEU A 156 -3.63 -17.33 2.66
CA LEU A 156 -4.99 -17.10 2.16
C LEU A 156 -5.00 -16.32 0.84
N PHE A 157 -4.21 -15.26 0.74
CA PHE A 157 -4.21 -14.33 -0.40
C PHE A 157 -3.16 -14.68 -1.46
N GLY A 158 -2.24 -15.62 -1.18
CA GLY A 158 -1.22 -16.06 -2.14
C GLY A 158 -0.20 -14.97 -2.52
N LEU A 159 0.04 -14.03 -1.59
CA LEU A 159 1.04 -12.97 -1.72
C LEU A 159 2.47 -13.52 -1.83
#